data_AF-A0A816HVB1-F1
#
_entry.id   AF-A0A816HVB1-F1
#
_cell.length_a   1.000
_cell.length_b   1.000
_cell.length_c   1.000
_cell.angle_alpha   90.00
_cell.angle_beta   90.00
_cell.angle_gamma   90.00
#
_symmetry.space_group_name_H-M   'P 1'
#
loop_
_entity.id
_entity.type
_entity.pdbx_description
1 polymer ?
#
loop_
_entity_poly.entity_id
_entity_poly.type
_entity_poly.pdbx_seq_one_letter_code
_entity_poly.pdbx_strand_id
1 'polypeptide(L)'
;DPELDLREEHLSLVAKRLLTTLRESKIKHLSCDNLFIPCNHIRNIARQCLIMSAEEPFGIMGAQIKIKLTLLSPNLTTTITKYLPIIQINPKQKTTFEIEIDLHEDTKVFTMRR
;
A
#
# COMPACT_ATOMS: atom_id res chain seq x y z
N ASP A 1 21.99 20.10 0.37
CA ASP A 1 22.16 18.75 -0.16
C ASP A 1 21.00 17.92 0.34
N PRO A 2 20.30 17.18 -0.54
CA PRO A 2 19.08 16.49 -0.20
C PRO A 2 19.46 15.26 0.61
N GLU A 3 19.55 15.44 1.92
CA GLU A 3 19.18 14.40 2.88
C GLU A 3 17.68 14.13 2.68
N LEU A 4 17.35 13.55 1.53
CA LEU A 4 16.17 12.74 1.33
C LEU A 4 16.16 11.83 2.55
N ASP A 5 15.26 12.13 3.48
CA ASP A 5 15.19 11.52 4.80
C ASP A 5 14.62 10.09 4.66
N LEU A 6 15.29 9.30 3.83
CA LEU A 6 15.22 7.87 3.64
C LEU A 6 15.84 7.16 4.85
N ARG A 7 15.63 7.72 6.05
CA ARG A 7 15.94 7.05 7.30
C ARG A 7 15.32 5.67 7.24
N GLU A 8 16.15 4.67 7.50
CA GLU A 8 15.72 3.27 7.49
C GLU A 8 14.55 3.02 8.46
N GLU A 9 14.46 3.84 9.51
CA GLU A 9 13.33 3.91 10.44
C GLU A 9 12.01 4.26 9.74
N HIS A 10 11.99 5.28 8.88
CA HIS A 10 10.81 5.69 8.12
C HIS A 10 10.41 4.64 7.10
N LEU A 11 11.39 4.05 6.41
CA LEU A 11 11.15 2.97 5.46
C LEU A 11 10.50 1.76 6.15
N SER A 12 11.04 1.39 7.31
CA SER A 12 10.54 0.29 8.13
C SER A 12 9.15 0.59 8.69
N LEU A 13 8.90 1.84 9.12
CA LEU A 13 7.60 2.30 9.61
C LEU A 13 6.52 2.18 8.54
N VAL A 14 6.76 2.74 7.35
CA VAL A 14 5.79 2.71 6.24
C VAL A 14 5.56 1.27 5.79
N ALA A 15 6.62 0.50 5.58
CA ALA A 15 6.53 -0.91 5.18
C ALA A 15 5.71 -1.74 6.20
N LYS A 16 5.95 -1.54 7.50
CA LYS A 16 5.21 -2.22 8.56
C LYS A 16 3.74 -1.83 8.56
N ARG A 17 3.42 -0.54 8.45
CA ARG A 17 2.02 -0.07 8.41
C ARG A 17 1.28 -0.61 7.19
N LEU A 18 1.88 -0.54 6.00
CA LEU A 18 1.33 -1.12 4.77
C LEU A 18 1.03 -2.61 4.96
N LEU A 19 2.02 -3.37 5.44
CA LEU A 19 1.89 -4.82 5.64
C LEU A 19 0.78 -5.16 6.65
N THR A 20 0.70 -4.44 7.76
CA THR A 20 -0.35 -4.63 8.77
C THR A 20 -1.73 -4.34 8.18
N THR A 21 -1.92 -3.20 7.51
CA THR A 21 -3.21 -2.82 6.90
C THR A 21 -3.64 -3.83 5.84
N LEU A 22 -2.72 -4.31 5.01
CA LEU A 22 -3.01 -5.33 3.99
C LEU A 22 -3.40 -6.68 4.63
N ARG A 23 -2.71 -7.10 5.70
CA ARG A 23 -3.04 -8.33 6.45
C ARG A 23 -4.39 -8.24 7.14
N GLU A 24 -4.67 -7.14 7.82
CA GLU A 24 -5.96 -6.92 8.49
C GLU A 24 -7.11 -6.84 7.49
N SER A 25 -6.87 -6.18 6.35
CA SER A 25 -7.86 -6.10 5.27
C SER A 25 -8.11 -7.44 4.60
N LYS A 26 -7.09 -8.29 4.50
CA LYS A 26 -7.26 -9.69 4.05
C LYS A 26 -8.29 -10.41 4.93
N ILE A 27 -8.18 -10.26 6.25
CA ILE A 27 -9.08 -10.94 7.20
C ILE A 27 -10.51 -10.39 7.14
N LYS A 28 -10.67 -9.07 6.95
CA LYS A 28 -11.98 -8.40 7.09
C LYS A 28 -12.74 -8.18 5.77
N HIS A 29 -12.03 -7.97 4.67
CA HIS A 29 -12.62 -7.41 3.44
C HIS A 29 -12.35 -8.25 2.19
N LEU A 30 -11.42 -9.20 2.25
CA LEU A 30 -11.06 -10.04 1.11
C LEU A 30 -11.44 -11.49 1.41
N SER A 31 -12.42 -12.02 0.69
CA SER A 31 -12.75 -13.45 0.71
C SER A 31 -11.67 -14.32 0.04
N CYS A 32 -10.59 -13.70 -0.44
CA CYS A 32 -9.51 -14.38 -1.13
C CYS A 32 -8.47 -14.86 -0.12
N ASP A 33 -8.37 -16.18 0.02
CA ASP A 33 -7.39 -16.88 0.86
C ASP A 33 -5.93 -16.51 0.56
N ASN A 34 -5.64 -15.82 -0.55
CA ASN A 34 -4.30 -15.69 -1.09
C ASN A 34 -3.94 -14.26 -1.57
N LEU A 35 -4.23 -13.20 -0.80
CA LEU A 35 -3.49 -11.93 -1.00
C LEU A 35 -2.03 -12.15 -0.57
N PHE A 36 -1.16 -12.42 -1.55
CA PHE A 36 0.28 -12.51 -1.37
C PHE A 36 0.93 -11.31 -2.02
N ILE A 37 1.44 -10.40 -1.20
CA ILE A 37 2.32 -9.35 -1.69
C ILE A 37 3.75 -9.80 -1.35
N PRO A 38 4.63 -9.98 -2.35
CA PRO A 38 6.01 -10.32 -2.09
C PRO A 38 6.64 -9.29 -1.13
N CYS A 39 7.39 -9.73 -0.12
CA CYS A 39 7.97 -8.82 0.89
C CYS A 39 8.81 -7.69 0.27
N ASN A 40 9.50 -7.97 -0.85
CA ASN A 40 10.26 -6.97 -1.61
C ASN A 40 9.37 -5.88 -2.23
N HIS A 41 8.13 -6.22 -2.64
CA HIS A 41 7.18 -5.23 -3.17
C HIS A 41 6.74 -4.23 -2.10
N ILE A 42 6.50 -4.67 -0.86
CA ILE A 42 6.13 -3.76 0.23
C ILE A 42 7.25 -2.76 0.52
N ARG A 43 8.51 -3.23 0.61
CA ARG A 43 9.65 -2.34 0.84
C ARG A 43 9.87 -1.38 -0.33
N ASN A 44 9.64 -1.82 -1.56
CA ASN A 44 9.74 -0.95 -2.73
C ASN A 44 8.64 0.12 -2.76
N ILE A 45 7.39 -0.24 -2.49
CA ILE A 45 6.27 0.71 -2.37
C ILE A 45 6.58 1.72 -1.27
N ALA A 46 7.00 1.26 -0.09
CA ALA A 46 7.38 2.15 1.01
C ALA A 46 8.49 3.13 0.62
N ARG A 47 9.51 2.67 -0.13
CA ARG A 47 10.58 3.54 -0.65
C ARG A 47 10.01 4.61 -1.59
N GLN A 48 9.10 4.24 -2.48
CA GLN A 48 8.46 5.21 -3.38
C GLN A 48 7.63 6.24 -2.60
N CYS A 49 6.93 5.82 -1.55
CA CYS A 49 6.22 6.77 -0.67
C CYS A 49 7.19 7.79 -0.06
N LEU A 50 8.37 7.36 0.40
CA LEU A 50 9.36 8.28 0.95
C LEU A 50 9.89 9.26 -0.10
N ILE A 51 10.20 8.77 -1.30
CA ILE A 51 10.67 9.61 -2.42
C ILE A 51 9.61 10.66 -2.78
N MET A 52 8.35 10.24 -2.95
CA MET A 52 7.25 11.17 -3.25
C MET A 52 7.02 12.20 -2.15
N SER A 53 7.29 11.84 -0.90
CA SER A 53 7.10 12.73 0.25
C SER A 53 8.27 13.67 0.52
N ALA A 54 9.42 13.53 -0.14
CA ALA A 54 10.66 14.17 0.29
C ALA A 54 10.60 15.71 0.29
N GLU A 55 9.86 16.28 -0.66
CA GLU A 55 9.71 17.74 -0.82
C GLU A 55 8.40 18.26 -0.18
N GLU A 56 7.62 17.39 0.43
CA GLU A 56 6.35 17.75 1.06
C GLU A 56 6.56 18.27 2.49
N PRO A 57 5.70 19.17 2.98
CA PRO A 57 5.74 19.60 4.37
C PRO A 57 5.67 18.41 5.33
N PHE A 58 6.62 18.35 6.26
CA PHE A 58 6.79 17.26 7.23
C PHE A 58 7.17 15.90 6.63
N GLY A 59 7.56 15.84 5.35
CA GLY A 59 7.94 14.61 4.68
C GLY A 59 6.84 13.55 4.77
N ILE A 60 7.25 12.28 4.90
CA ILE A 60 6.31 11.16 5.08
C ILE A 60 5.42 11.30 6.33
N MET A 61 5.82 12.09 7.33
CA MET A 61 5.02 12.29 8.55
C MET A 61 3.80 13.17 8.33
N GLY A 62 3.79 13.98 7.26
CA GLY A 62 2.62 14.74 6.81
C GLY A 62 1.65 13.95 5.94
N ALA A 63 2.01 12.72 5.57
CA ALA A 63 1.25 11.89 4.65
C ALA A 63 0.12 11.11 5.34
N GLN A 64 -0.99 10.97 4.62
CA GLN A 64 -1.87 9.80 4.76
C GLN A 64 -1.80 8.95 3.50
N ILE A 65 -1.96 7.64 3.65
CA ILE A 65 -1.91 6.70 2.53
C ILE A 65 -3.29 6.08 2.34
N LYS A 66 -3.83 6.19 1.12
CA LYS A 66 -5.00 5.44 0.66
C LYS A 66 -4.54 4.27 -0.19
N ILE A 67 -5.21 3.14 -0.03
CA ILE A 67 -4.93 1.95 -0.83
C ILE A 67 -6.21 1.55 -1.54
N LYS A 68 -6.14 1.50 -2.86
CA LYS A 68 -7.17 0.98 -3.74
C LYS A 68 -6.70 -0.36 -4.26
N LEU A 69 -7.55 -1.38 -4.11
CA LEU A 69 -7.27 -2.73 -4.54
C LEU A 69 -8.25 -3.12 -5.64
N THR A 70 -7.74 -3.30 -6.85
CA THR A 70 -8.49 -3.78 -8.00
C THR A 70 -8.29 -5.28 -8.11
N LEU A 71 -9.37 -6.03 -7.92
CA LEU A 71 -9.40 -7.50 -7.96
C LEU A 71 -10.28 -7.98 -9.09
N LEU A 72 -10.08 -9.23 -9.50
CA LEU A 72 -11.02 -9.91 -10.36
C LEU A 72 -12.24 -10.35 -9.54
N SER A 73 -13.42 -10.23 -10.12
CA SER A 73 -14.66 -10.67 -9.49
C SER A 73 -14.66 -12.20 -9.30
N PRO A 74 -15.42 -12.74 -8.33
CA PRO A 74 -15.48 -14.19 -8.12
C PRO A 74 -15.95 -14.99 -9.34
N ASN A 75 -16.73 -14.37 -10.23
CA ASN A 75 -17.18 -14.97 -11.49
C ASN A 75 -16.20 -14.76 -12.66
N LEU A 76 -15.04 -14.16 -12.42
CA LEU A 76 -13.95 -13.94 -13.39
C LEU A 76 -14.32 -13.06 -14.61
N THR A 77 -15.45 -12.35 -14.57
CA THR A 77 -15.94 -11.58 -15.72
C THR A 77 -15.76 -10.07 -15.60
N THR A 78 -15.56 -9.55 -14.39
CA THR A 78 -15.45 -8.11 -14.14
C THR A 78 -14.38 -7.83 -13.09
N THR A 79 -13.96 -6.57 -12.98
CA THR A 79 -13.07 -6.14 -11.90
C THR A 79 -13.86 -5.47 -10.79
N ILE A 80 -13.55 -5.81 -9.54
CA ILE A 80 -14.08 -5.15 -8.36
C ILE A 80 -12.99 -4.26 -7.74
N THR A 81 -13.35 -3.03 -7.40
CA THR A 81 -12.45 -2.11 -6.69
C THR A 81 -12.85 -2.06 -5.22
N LYS A 82 -11.87 -2.23 -4.32
CA LYS A 82 -12.05 -2.11 -2.88
C LYS A 82 -11.07 -1.08 -2.33
N TYR A 83 -11.55 -0.23 -1.44
CA TYR A 83 -10.69 0.69 -0.69
C TYR A 83 -10.37 0.08 0.66
N LEU A 84 -9.09 0.06 1.02
CA LEU A 84 -8.65 -0.39 2.34
C LEU A 84 -8.70 0.76 3.35
N PRO A 85 -8.64 0.47 4.67
CA PRO A 85 -8.54 1.51 5.68
C PRO A 85 -7.36 2.46 5.42
N ILE A 86 -7.60 3.75 5.66
CA ILE A 86 -6.60 4.80 5.47
C ILE A 86 -5.47 4.62 6.50
N ILE A 87 -4.23 4.74 6.05
CA ILE A 87 -3.06 4.67 6.92
C ILE A 87 -2.61 6.10 7.24
N GLN A 88 -2.74 6.50 8.50
CA GLN A 88 -2.10 7.70 9.02
C GLN A 88 -0.68 7.38 9.50
N ILE A 89 0.34 8.01 8.92
CA ILE A 89 1.74 7.77 9.29
C ILE A 89 2.03 8.30 10.70
N ASN A 90 1.61 9.52 10.98
CA ASN A 90 1.73 10.16 12.28
C ASN A 90 0.39 10.78 12.72
N PRO A 91 -0.37 10.13 13.63
CA PRO A 91 -1.66 10.66 14.11
C PRO A 91 -1.56 11.99 14.87
N LYS A 92 -0.38 12.37 15.36
CA LYS A 92 -0.16 13.64 16.07
C LYS A 92 0.12 14.80 15.12
N GLN A 93 0.47 14.49 13.87
CA GLN A 93 0.74 15.47 12.83
C GLN A 93 -0.54 15.67 12.00
N LYS A 94 -0.88 16.92 11.68
CA LYS A 94 -1.97 17.19 10.73
C LYS A 94 -1.54 16.73 9.34
N THR A 95 -2.37 15.92 8.69
CA THR A 95 -2.17 15.52 7.29
C THR A 95 -2.11 16.75 6.40
N THR A 96 -1.07 16.83 5.56
CA THR A 96 -0.85 17.91 4.59
C THR A 96 -1.07 17.45 3.15
N PHE A 97 -0.85 16.16 2.86
CA PHE A 97 -1.05 15.56 1.54
C PHE A 97 -1.45 14.08 1.64
N GLU A 98 -1.82 13.51 0.50
CA GLU A 98 -2.25 12.12 0.37
C GLU A 98 -1.43 11.38 -0.68
N ILE A 99 -1.03 10.15 -0.36
CA ILE A 99 -0.45 9.21 -1.31
C ILE A 99 -1.50 8.13 -1.60
N GLU A 100 -1.92 8.02 -2.85
CA GLU A 100 -2.80 6.94 -3.30
C GLU A 100 -1.98 5.79 -3.91
N ILE A 101 -2.25 4.57 -3.46
CA ILE A 101 -1.60 3.35 -3.94
C ILE A 101 -2.65 2.48 -4.63
N ASP A 102 -2.50 2.34 -5.94
CA ASP A 102 -3.33 1.47 -6.77
C ASP A 102 -2.65 0.09 -6.90
N LEU A 103 -3.20 -0.90 -6.19
CA LEU A 103 -2.79 -2.29 -6.27
C LEU A 103 -3.74 -3.06 -7.18
N HIS A 104 -3.18 -3.86 -8.08
CA HIS A 104 -3.93 -4.69 -9.01
C HIS A 104 -3.59 -6.15 -8.76
N GLU A 105 -4.62 -7.00 -8.68
CA GLU A 105 -4.45 -8.44 -8.76
C GLU A 105 -3.86 -8.81 -10.12
N ASP A 106 -2.82 -9.64 -10.11
CA ASP A 106 -2.28 -10.18 -11.34
C ASP A 106 -3.23 -11.24 -11.89
N THR A 107 -3.98 -10.86 -12.93
CA THR A 107 -4.91 -11.76 -13.64
C THR A 107 -4.22 -12.61 -14.69
N LYS A 108 -2.90 -12.45 -14.91
CA LYS A 108 -2.17 -13.15 -15.98
C LYS A 108 -1.63 -14.52 -15.58
N VAL A 109 -1.80 -14.96 -14.34
CA VAL A 109 -1.24 -16.25 -13.88
C VAL A 109 -2.32 -17.12 -13.27
N PHE A 110 -3.00 -17.91 -14.12
CA PHE A 110 -3.26 -19.34 -13.96
C PHE A 110 -4.09 -19.83 -15.16
N THR A 111 -3.47 -19.92 -16.34
CA THR A 111 -3.85 -21.00 -17.24
C THR A 111 -3.37 -22.29 -16.57
N MET A 112 -4.20 -22.88 -15.70
CA MET A 112 -4.12 -24.31 -15.44
C MET A 112 -4.29 -24.98 -16.81
N ARG A 113 -3.18 -25.35 -17.45
CA ARG A 113 -3.25 -26.32 -18.55
C ARG A 113 -3.82 -27.60 -17.92
N ARG A 114 -5.01 -27.94 -18.43
CA ARG A 114 -5.83 -29.15 -18.22
C ARG A 114 -5.20 -30.29 -17.42
#